data_AF-A0A2M8G3Y1-F1
#
_entry.id   AF-A0A2M8G3Y1-F1
#
_cell.length_a   1.000
_cell.length_b   1.000
_cell.length_c   1.000
_cell.angle_alpha   90.00
_cell.angle_beta   90.00
_cell.angle_gamma   90.00
#
_symmetry.space_group_name_H-M   'P 1'
#
loop_
_entity.id
_entity.type
_entity.pdbx_description
1 polymer ?
#
loop_
_entity_poly.entity_id
_entity_poly.type
_entity_poly.pdbx_seq_one_letter_code
_entity_poly.pdbx_strand_id
1 'polypeptide(L)'
;MVLAMIIKRGFTLIELLVVISVIGILISVIAASFTTSQKRGRDVKRRADLAAIQQSLEQCFVLNAVYPTAAMISFGSALTCGMQTTMNLVPLDPKNAAPYVYTYTINAGLTSYCLCALLEQTGAGNAGTVGVGGSCSFGGSKNYQCIGSQQ
;
A
#
# COMPACT_ATOMS: atom_id res chain seq x y z
N MET A 1 26.21 -38.81 48.43
CA MET A 1 26.38 -38.14 47.12
C MET A 1 26.02 -39.14 46.03
N VAL A 2 24.73 -39.30 45.75
CA VAL A 2 24.24 -40.20 44.69
C VAL A 2 24.20 -39.37 43.41
N LEU A 3 25.07 -39.71 42.46
CA LEU A 3 25.11 -39.06 41.15
C LEU A 3 23.95 -39.62 40.30
N ALA A 4 22.88 -38.85 40.16
CA ALA A 4 21.79 -39.18 39.26
C ALA A 4 22.28 -39.10 37.80
N MET A 5 22.41 -40.25 37.15
CA MET A 5 22.82 -40.34 35.75
C MET A 5 21.61 -39.97 34.87
N ILE A 6 21.61 -38.73 34.36
CA ILE A 6 20.64 -38.28 33.36
C ILE A 6 20.98 -39.02 32.05
N ILE A 7 20.19 -40.04 31.69
CA ILE A 7 20.29 -40.72 30.40
C ILE A 7 19.90 -39.71 29.31
N LYS A 8 20.88 -39.09 28.65
CA LYS A 8 20.62 -38.28 27.46
C LYS A 8 20.21 -39.20 26.31
N ARG A 9 18.90 -39.27 26.04
CA ARG A 9 18.37 -39.88 24.81
C ARG A 9 18.80 -39.02 23.62
N GLY A 10 19.74 -39.51 22.81
CA GLY A 10 20.15 -38.87 21.57
C GLY A 10 19.09 -39.08 20.49
N PHE A 11 18.87 -38.06 19.65
CA PHE A 11 18.09 -38.20 18.42
C PHE A 11 18.82 -39.13 17.45
N THR A 12 18.06 -39.99 16.76
CA THR A 12 18.59 -40.82 15.69
C THR A 12 18.79 -39.99 14.41
N LEU A 13 19.76 -40.38 13.57
CA LEU A 13 20.00 -39.72 12.28
C LEU A 13 18.78 -39.79 11.36
N ILE A 14 18.04 -40.91 11.40
CA ILE A 14 16.84 -41.11 10.61
C ILE A 14 15.67 -40.22 11.09
N GLU A 15 15.52 -39.99 12.39
CA GLU A 15 14.50 -39.06 12.91
C GLU A 15 14.75 -37.64 12.42
N LEU A 16 16.00 -37.18 12.41
CA LEU A 16 16.31 -35.84 11.92
C LEU A 16 16.13 -35.76 10.40
N LEU A 17 16.44 -36.83 9.66
CA LEU A 17 16.25 -36.91 8.21
C LEU A 17 14.76 -36.84 7.80
N VAL A 18 13.88 -37.52 8.53
CA VAL A 18 12.43 -37.48 8.27
C VAL A 18 11.85 -36.10 8.61
N VAL A 19 12.32 -35.44 9.66
CA VAL A 19 11.81 -34.10 10.03
C VAL A 19 12.16 -33.07 8.97
N ILE A 20 13.41 -33.03 8.49
CA ILE A 20 13.81 -32.07 7.45
C ILE A 20 13.10 -32.34 6.12
N SER A 21 12.78 -33.60 5.81
CA SER A 21 12.05 -33.94 4.59
C SER A 21 10.60 -33.46 4.65
N VAL A 22 9.93 -33.64 5.79
CA VAL A 22 8.57 -33.12 6.01
C VAL A 22 8.54 -31.59 6.00
N ILE A 23 9.50 -30.92 6.66
CA ILE A 23 9.61 -29.46 6.64
C ILE A 23 9.80 -28.95 5.19
N GLY A 24 10.63 -29.62 4.39
CA GLY A 24 10.84 -29.26 2.98
C GLY A 24 9.56 -29.32 2.14
N ILE A 25 8.74 -30.37 2.32
CA ILE A 25 7.45 -30.50 1.63
C ILE A 25 6.50 -29.37 2.05
N LEU A 26 6.39 -29.07 3.34
CA LEU A 26 5.49 -28.02 3.85
C LEU A 26 5.88 -26.62 3.34
N ILE A 27 7.18 -26.31 3.32
CA ILE A 27 7.67 -25.01 2.82
C ILE A 27 7.30 -24.81 1.34
N SER A 28 7.37 -25.86 0.52
CA SER A 28 7.09 -25.76 -0.91
C SER A 28 5.65 -25.30 -1.21
N VAL A 29 4.67 -25.75 -0.41
CA VAL A 29 3.25 -25.42 -0.58
C VAL A 29 2.92 -24.01 -0.09
N ILE A 30 3.55 -23.56 1.01
CA ILE A 30 3.23 -22.29 1.67
C ILE A 30 3.79 -21.09 0.89
N ALA A 31 4.93 -21.24 0.22
CA ALA A 31 5.65 -20.15 -0.42
C ALA A 31 4.80 -19.38 -1.46
N ALA A 32 4.05 -20.08 -2.33
CA ALA A 32 3.22 -19.45 -3.35
C ALA A 32 2.08 -18.62 -2.75
N SER A 33 1.41 -19.15 -1.71
CA SER A 33 0.30 -18.49 -1.02
C SER A 33 0.75 -17.24 -0.26
N PHE A 34 1.94 -17.29 0.36
CA PHE A 34 2.49 -16.17 1.13
C PHE A 34 2.72 -14.92 0.27
N THR A 35 3.28 -15.08 -0.93
CA THR A 35 3.54 -13.94 -1.84
C THR A 35 2.26 -13.23 -2.26
N THR A 36 1.18 -13.97 -2.51
CA THR A 36 -0.13 -13.41 -2.88
C THR A 36 -0.76 -12.66 -1.72
N SER A 37 -0.69 -13.20 -0.50
CA SER A 37 -1.17 -12.53 0.70
C SER A 37 -0.43 -11.21 0.97
N GLN A 38 0.89 -11.18 0.77
CA GLN A 38 1.66 -9.94 0.88
C GLN A 38 1.23 -8.87 -0.14
N LYS A 39 0.99 -9.27 -1.40
CA LYS A 39 0.48 -8.35 -2.44
C LYS A 39 -0.85 -7.73 -2.03
N ARG A 40 -1.80 -8.57 -1.58
CA ARG A 40 -3.12 -8.11 -1.08
C ARG A 40 -2.98 -7.18 0.12
N GLY A 41 -2.10 -7.49 1.06
CA GLY A 41 -1.84 -6.63 2.23
C GLY A 41 -1.34 -5.24 1.83
N ARG A 42 -0.42 -5.16 0.85
CA ARG A 42 0.04 -3.87 0.31
C ARG A 42 -1.05 -3.12 -0.42
N ASP A 43 -1.89 -3.80 -1.20
CA ASP A 43 -3.03 -3.18 -1.89
C ASP A 43 -4.08 -2.62 -0.90
N VAL A 44 -4.31 -3.30 0.23
CA VAL A 44 -5.15 -2.77 1.33
C VAL A 44 -4.53 -1.53 1.94
N LYS A 45 -3.21 -1.54 2.19
CA LYS A 45 -2.48 -0.37 2.70
C LYS A 45 -2.60 0.82 1.73
N ARG A 46 -2.45 0.60 0.42
CA ARG A 46 -2.63 1.63 -0.62
C ARG A 46 -4.01 2.27 -0.54
N ARG A 47 -5.08 1.47 -0.42
CA ARG A 47 -6.44 1.99 -0.30
C ARG A 47 -6.64 2.85 0.94
N ALA A 48 -6.10 2.41 2.08
CA ALA A 48 -6.16 3.17 3.32
C ALA A 48 -5.39 4.49 3.21
N ASP A 49 -4.21 4.47 2.57
CA ASP A 49 -3.40 5.67 2.35
C ASP A 49 -4.11 6.67 1.42
N LEU A 50 -4.68 6.19 0.31
CA LEU A 50 -5.48 7.03 -0.58
C LEU A 50 -6.66 7.69 0.14
N ALA A 51 -7.36 6.96 1.01
CA ALA A 51 -8.47 7.50 1.80
C ALA A 51 -8.01 8.54 2.84
N ALA A 52 -6.89 8.30 3.52
CA ALA A 52 -6.32 9.25 4.47
C ALA A 52 -5.84 10.54 3.78
N ILE A 53 -5.22 10.42 2.61
CA ILE A 53 -4.83 11.58 1.80
C ILE A 53 -6.08 12.30 1.29
N GLN A 54 -7.13 11.59 0.87
CA GLN A 54 -8.39 12.20 0.47
C GLN A 54 -8.93 13.11 1.57
N GLN A 55 -9.03 12.61 2.81
CA GLN A 55 -9.51 13.39 3.96
C GLN A 55 -8.71 14.67 4.20
N SER A 56 -7.37 14.61 4.09
CA SER A 56 -6.53 15.79 4.29
C SER A 56 -6.61 16.78 3.13
N LEU A 57 -6.86 16.31 1.90
CA LEU A 57 -7.14 17.16 0.73
C LEU A 57 -8.51 17.84 0.84
N GLU A 58 -9.54 17.13 1.29
CA GLU A 58 -10.86 17.74 1.54
C GLU A 58 -10.77 18.80 2.64
N GLN A 59 -10.01 18.54 3.72
CA GLN A 59 -9.75 19.53 4.76
C GLN A 59 -9.02 20.76 4.19
N CYS A 60 -8.05 20.55 3.29
CA CYS A 60 -7.35 21.63 2.60
C CYS A 60 -8.30 22.54 1.81
N PHE A 61 -9.27 21.93 1.13
CA PHE A 61 -10.27 22.64 0.36
C PHE A 61 -11.20 23.46 1.25
N VAL A 62 -11.65 22.91 2.38
CA VAL A 62 -12.47 23.65 3.36
C VAL A 62 -11.74 24.91 3.86
N LEU A 63 -10.41 24.86 3.99
CA LEU A 63 -9.62 25.98 4.48
C LEU A 63 -9.33 27.07 3.43
N ASN A 64 -9.10 26.68 2.16
CA ASN A 64 -8.59 27.60 1.14
C ASN A 64 -9.47 27.72 -0.11
N ALA A 65 -10.59 26.99 -0.17
CA ALA A 65 -11.46 26.82 -1.34
C ALA A 65 -10.77 26.28 -2.60
N VAL A 66 -9.56 25.73 -2.45
CA VAL A 66 -8.76 25.12 -3.51
C VAL A 66 -7.99 23.90 -2.98
N TYR A 67 -7.75 22.93 -3.85
CA TYR A 67 -6.87 21.81 -3.59
C TYR A 67 -5.39 22.20 -3.78
N PRO A 68 -4.46 21.54 -3.07
CA PRO A 68 -3.04 21.84 -3.18
C PRO A 68 -2.52 21.46 -4.57
N THR A 69 -1.61 22.28 -5.10
CA THR A 69 -0.96 21.97 -6.38
C THR A 69 -0.11 20.70 -6.26
N ALA A 70 0.18 20.05 -7.38
CA ALA A 70 1.03 18.84 -7.37
C ALA A 70 2.41 19.08 -6.74
N ALA A 71 2.95 20.30 -6.82
CA ALA A 71 4.23 20.66 -6.19
C ALA A 71 4.16 20.75 -4.66
N MET A 72 2.97 20.94 -4.09
CA MET A 72 2.77 21.02 -2.64
C MET A 72 2.60 19.64 -1.99
N ILE A 73 2.30 18.61 -2.78
CA ILE A 73 2.20 17.24 -2.28
C ILE A 73 3.55 16.56 -2.48
N SER A 74 4.28 16.41 -1.37
CA SER A 74 5.50 15.61 -1.32
C SER A 74 5.25 14.37 -0.48
N PHE A 75 5.21 13.19 -1.13
CA PHE A 75 5.08 11.92 -0.43
C PHE A 75 6.28 11.72 0.50
N GLY A 76 6.02 11.39 1.76
CA GLY A 76 7.02 11.33 2.83
C GLY A 76 7.24 12.66 3.57
N SER A 77 6.49 13.72 3.25
CA SER A 77 6.55 15.01 3.95
C SER A 77 5.18 15.43 4.48
N ALA A 78 5.13 16.48 5.30
CA ALA A 78 3.88 17.05 5.76
C ALA A 78 3.12 17.73 4.60
N LEU A 79 1.79 17.62 4.60
CA LEU A 79 0.90 18.40 3.75
C LEU A 79 0.41 19.62 4.52
N THR A 80 0.75 20.80 4.01
CA THR A 80 0.33 22.08 4.57
C THR A 80 -0.56 22.82 3.59
N CYS A 81 -1.60 23.45 4.14
CA CYS A 81 -2.61 24.17 3.41
C CYS A 81 -2.85 25.51 4.09
N GLY A 82 -2.37 26.58 3.46
CA GLY A 82 -2.27 27.89 4.11
C GLY A 82 -1.33 27.80 5.31
N MET A 83 -1.82 28.17 6.49
CA MET A 83 -1.04 28.13 7.75
C MET A 83 -1.25 26.83 8.55
N GLN A 84 -2.06 25.88 8.07
CA GLN A 84 -2.37 24.65 8.81
C GLN A 84 -1.77 23.42 8.15
N THR A 85 -1.23 22.52 8.99
CA THR A 85 -0.82 21.18 8.57
C THR A 85 -2.04 20.25 8.63
N THR A 86 -2.54 19.82 7.46
CA THR A 86 -3.68 18.90 7.37
C THR A 86 -3.25 17.44 7.46
N MET A 87 -1.97 17.16 7.22
CA MET A 87 -1.39 15.83 7.39
C MET A 87 0.09 15.93 7.76
N ASN A 88 0.51 15.34 8.87
CA ASN A 88 1.92 15.42 9.32
C ASN A 88 2.89 14.64 8.43
N LEU A 89 2.39 13.60 7.77
CA LEU A 89 3.16 12.74 6.87
C LEU A 89 2.24 12.18 5.80
N VAL A 90 2.44 12.62 4.55
CA VAL A 90 1.82 11.97 3.40
C VAL A 90 2.49 10.60 3.21
N PRO A 91 1.75 9.48 3.25
CA PRO A 91 2.34 8.15 3.17
C PRO A 91 3.08 7.91 1.85
N LEU A 92 4.15 7.13 1.91
CA LEU A 92 4.81 6.57 0.73
C LEU A 92 4.17 5.22 0.38
N ASP A 93 4.12 4.88 -0.90
CA ASP A 93 3.70 3.54 -1.32
C ASP A 93 4.58 2.47 -0.62
N PRO A 94 4.04 1.32 -0.20
CA PRO A 94 4.84 0.28 0.47
C PRO A 94 6.07 -0.21 -0.31
N LYS A 95 6.06 -0.10 -1.64
CA LYS A 95 7.22 -0.39 -2.50
C LYS A 95 8.02 0.85 -2.84
N ASN A 96 7.36 2.00 -2.93
CA ASN A 96 7.93 3.31 -3.25
C ASN A 96 8.95 3.28 -4.41
N ALA A 97 8.65 2.53 -5.46
CA ALA A 97 9.53 2.31 -6.60
C ALA A 97 8.68 2.09 -7.85
N ALA A 98 9.08 2.68 -8.98
CA ALA A 98 8.36 2.55 -10.24
C ALA A 98 8.10 1.06 -10.58
N PRO A 99 6.88 0.68 -10.98
CA PRO A 99 5.71 1.54 -11.28
C PRO A 99 4.78 1.84 -10.08
N TYR A 100 5.11 1.39 -8.87
CA TYR A 100 4.29 1.54 -7.66
C TYR A 100 4.58 2.86 -6.94
N VAL A 101 4.04 3.95 -7.49
CA VAL A 101 4.06 5.28 -6.89
C VAL A 101 2.66 5.88 -6.89
N TYR A 102 2.33 6.65 -5.84
CA TYR A 102 1.09 7.41 -5.81
C TYR A 102 1.17 8.55 -6.82
N THR A 103 0.12 8.68 -7.64
CA THR A 103 0.02 9.68 -8.70
C THR A 103 -1.09 10.65 -8.34
N TYR A 104 -0.77 11.93 -8.29
CA TYR A 104 -1.73 13.00 -8.05
C TYR A 104 -1.83 13.89 -9.29
N THR A 105 -3.05 14.08 -9.79
CA THR A 105 -3.34 15.05 -10.85
C THR A 105 -4.41 16.01 -10.39
N ILE A 106 -4.32 17.26 -10.84
CA ILE A 106 -5.21 18.35 -10.43
C ILE A 106 -5.65 19.14 -11.66
N ASN A 107 -6.85 19.71 -11.61
CA ASN A 107 -7.34 20.61 -12.65
C ASN A 107 -6.64 21.97 -12.56
N ALA A 108 -6.55 22.70 -13.68
CA ALA A 108 -5.97 24.05 -13.71
C ALA A 108 -6.66 25.03 -12.72
N GLY A 109 -7.96 24.87 -12.48
CA GLY A 109 -8.71 25.67 -11.51
C GLY A 109 -8.51 25.26 -10.05
N LEU A 110 -7.75 24.19 -9.78
CA LEU A 110 -7.52 23.64 -8.43
C LEU A 110 -8.80 23.23 -7.67
N THR A 111 -9.89 23.00 -8.39
CA THR A 111 -11.21 22.64 -7.82
C THR A 111 -11.54 21.15 -7.93
N SER A 112 -10.73 20.37 -8.63
CA SER A 112 -10.85 18.92 -8.70
C SER A 112 -9.48 18.27 -8.79
N TYR A 113 -9.35 17.08 -8.19
CA TYR A 113 -8.15 16.28 -8.26
C TYR A 113 -8.49 14.80 -8.48
N CYS A 114 -7.47 14.07 -8.91
CA CYS A 114 -7.49 12.61 -8.91
C CYS A 114 -6.20 12.07 -8.31
N LEU A 115 -6.32 11.22 -7.30
CA LEU A 115 -5.22 10.51 -6.67
C LEU A 115 -5.34 9.02 -6.97
N CYS A 116 -4.30 8.42 -7.53
CA CYS A 116 -4.30 7.03 -7.98
C CYS A 116 -3.09 6.24 -7.47
N ALA A 117 -3.28 4.94 -7.27
CA ALA A 117 -2.23 3.96 -7.01
C ALA A 117 -2.39 2.75 -7.94
N LEU A 118 -1.30 2.21 -8.47
CA LEU A 118 -1.31 0.94 -9.19
C LEU A 118 -1.40 -0.22 -8.19
N LEU A 119 -2.36 -1.13 -8.39
CA LEU A 119 -2.51 -2.32 -7.55
C LEU A 119 -1.66 -3.48 -8.07
N GLU A 120 -1.21 -4.34 -7.16
CA GLU A 120 -0.44 -5.54 -7.51
C GLU A 120 -1.34 -6.68 -7.98
N GLN A 121 -2.60 -6.71 -7.56
CA GLN A 121 -3.63 -7.58 -8.10
C GLN A 121 -4.27 -6.92 -9.32
N THR A 122 -4.08 -7.52 -10.49
CA THR A 122 -4.69 -7.05 -11.74
C THR A 122 -6.21 -7.12 -11.65
N GLY A 123 -6.89 -6.10 -12.19
CA GLY A 123 -8.35 -6.01 -12.16
C GLY A 123 -9.00 -5.76 -10.80
N ALA A 124 -8.22 -5.59 -9.73
CA ALA A 124 -8.76 -5.34 -8.38
C ALA A 124 -9.14 -3.87 -8.12
N GLY A 125 -8.76 -2.96 -9.02
CA GLY A 125 -8.96 -1.53 -8.90
C GLY A 125 -10.33 -1.05 -9.41
N ASN A 126 -10.45 0.26 -9.57
CA ASN A 126 -11.64 0.93 -10.09
C ASN A 126 -11.36 1.76 -11.37
N ALA A 127 -10.10 1.87 -11.79
CA ALA A 127 -9.67 2.68 -12.92
C ALA A 127 -8.68 1.95 -13.86
N GLY A 128 -8.75 2.27 -15.14
CA GLY A 128 -7.93 1.65 -16.19
C GLY A 128 -6.61 2.39 -16.41
N THR A 129 -6.61 3.69 -16.12
CA THR A 129 -5.46 4.59 -16.23
C THR A 129 -5.44 5.52 -15.02
N VAL A 130 -4.31 6.21 -14.83
CA VAL A 130 -4.27 7.38 -13.95
C VAL A 130 -5.21 8.48 -14.46
N GLY A 131 -5.70 9.33 -13.56
CA GLY A 131 -6.54 10.48 -13.92
C GLY A 131 -5.77 11.56 -14.69
N VAL A 132 -6.48 12.36 -15.48
CA VAL A 132 -5.91 13.46 -16.29
C VAL A 132 -6.62 14.75 -15.93
N GLY A 133 -5.88 15.85 -15.76
CA GLY A 133 -6.45 17.17 -15.50
C GLY A 133 -7.35 17.26 -14.27
N GLY A 134 -7.05 16.48 -13.22
CA GLY A 134 -7.84 16.43 -11.99
C GLY A 134 -9.15 15.64 -12.09
N SER A 135 -9.33 14.84 -13.14
CA SER A 135 -10.48 13.95 -13.32
C SER A 135 -10.05 12.48 -13.27
N CYS A 136 -10.73 11.66 -12.48
CA CYS A 136 -10.48 10.23 -12.42
C CYS A 136 -11.14 9.47 -13.57
N SER A 137 -10.38 8.56 -14.20
CA SER A 137 -10.86 7.71 -15.29
C SER A 137 -11.34 6.36 -14.74
N PHE A 138 -12.56 6.33 -14.22
CA PHE A 138 -13.16 5.09 -13.70
C PHE A 138 -13.55 4.13 -14.85
N GLY A 139 -13.34 2.83 -14.65
CA GLY A 139 -13.62 1.80 -15.67
C GLY A 139 -12.35 1.22 -16.33
N GLY A 140 -12.49 0.58 -17.49
CA GLY A 140 -11.36 -0.05 -18.21
C GLY A 140 -10.77 -1.28 -17.50
N SER A 141 -9.45 -1.49 -17.63
CA SER A 141 -8.72 -2.67 -17.11
C SER A 141 -8.63 -2.78 -15.58
N LYS A 142 -9.15 -1.81 -14.82
CA LYS A 142 -9.24 -1.82 -13.34
C LYS A 142 -7.92 -2.17 -12.63
N ASN A 143 -6.79 -1.69 -13.13
CA ASN A 143 -5.49 -1.92 -12.48
C ASN A 143 -5.14 -0.84 -11.46
N TYR A 144 -5.79 0.33 -11.55
CA TYR A 144 -5.57 1.44 -10.65
C TYR A 144 -6.69 1.54 -9.63
N GLN A 145 -6.33 1.86 -8.39
CA GLN A 145 -7.26 2.41 -7.43
C GLN A 145 -7.13 3.93 -7.46
N CYS A 146 -8.16 4.62 -7.92
CA CYS A 146 -8.23 6.07 -7.97
C CYS A 146 -9.33 6.59 -7.05
N ILE A 147 -9.10 7.77 -6.50
CA ILE A 147 -10.05 8.52 -5.69
C ILE A 147 -10.00 9.99 -6.09
N GLY A 148 -11.16 10.64 -6.20
CA GLY A 148 -11.28 12.03 -6.62
C GLY A 148 -11.86 12.91 -5.52
N SER A 149 -11.93 14.21 -5.83
CA SER A 149 -12.63 15.20 -5.01
C SER A 149 -14.11 14.84 -4.77
N GLN A 150 -14.65 15.18 -3.60
CA GLN A 150 -16.04 14.88 -3.20
C GLN A 150 -17.04 16.04 -3.41
N GLN A 151 -16.62 17.13 -4.06
CA GLN A 151 -17.41 18.33 -4.31
C GLN A 151 -18.59 18.07 -5.27
#